data_AF-A0A6C0JJA8-F1
#
_entry.id   AF-A0A6C0JJA8-F1
#
_cell.length_a   1.000
_cell.length_b   1.000
_cell.length_c   1.000
_cell.angle_alpha   90.00
_cell.angle_beta   90.00
_cell.angle_gamma   90.00
#
_symmetry.space_group_name_H-M   'P 1'
#
loop_
_entity.id
_entity.type
_entity.pdbx_description
1 polymer ?
#
loop_
_entity_poly.entity_id
_entity_poly.type
_entity_poly.pdbx_seq_one_letter_code
_entity_poly.pdbx_strand_id
1 'polypeptide(L)'
;MFTINELLKNESEKQTAAEEKPASSLSSNQDTNPNKYKNILSNYSPMDTETNYSTIEQMLEKEKQHNKTETWIKLDKTVKIQKLHHFAEKYGKEHTLPAKDVKSLKVFFVNCLEKNKLNKTKDVLYVKETSEISAIPALHFNQASRNFTLKITDTKRVSTLKSLTPKRAKEPTSESLEESNEAAV
;
A
#
# COMPACT_ATOMS: atom_id res chain seq x y z
N MET A 1 0.61 -11.01 -34.30
CA MET A 1 0.80 -11.64 -32.98
C MET A 1 1.90 -12.66 -33.12
N PHE A 2 3.06 -12.45 -32.51
CA PHE A 2 4.17 -13.39 -32.53
C PHE A 2 4.57 -13.71 -31.07
N THR A 3 4.69 -14.99 -30.78
CA THR A 3 4.75 -15.58 -29.44
C THR A 3 6.17 -15.47 -28.85
N ILE A 4 6.26 -15.15 -27.56
CA ILE A 4 7.49 -14.88 -26.79
C ILE A 4 8.45 -16.09 -26.66
N ASN A 5 8.05 -17.28 -27.11
CA ASN A 5 8.82 -18.51 -26.92
C ASN A 5 9.95 -18.75 -27.93
N GLU A 6 10.25 -17.80 -28.82
CA GLU A 6 11.27 -17.94 -29.87
C GLU A 6 12.60 -17.23 -29.56
N LEU A 7 12.86 -16.89 -28.27
CA LEU A 7 13.99 -16.04 -27.87
C LEU A 7 14.84 -16.60 -26.71
N LEU A 8 14.83 -17.92 -26.51
CA LEU A 8 15.65 -18.58 -25.47
C LEU A 8 16.37 -19.85 -25.93
N LYS A 9 16.81 -19.88 -27.18
CA LYS A 9 17.83 -20.82 -27.66
C LYS A 9 18.76 -20.07 -28.59
N ASN A 10 19.89 -19.60 -28.07
CA ASN A 10 21.19 -19.70 -28.74
C ASN A 10 22.30 -19.06 -27.90
N GLU A 11 23.35 -19.86 -27.69
CA GLU A 11 24.76 -19.44 -27.63
C GLU A 11 25.29 -18.91 -26.29
N SER A 12 25.20 -19.79 -25.29
CA SER A 12 26.41 -20.21 -24.59
C SER A 12 27.36 -20.94 -25.56
N GLU A 13 28.57 -20.40 -25.81
CA GLU A 13 29.88 -21.10 -25.97
C GLU A 13 30.92 -20.28 -26.77
N LYS A 14 32.00 -19.84 -26.09
CA LYS A 14 33.45 -19.86 -26.49
C LYS A 14 34.24 -18.82 -25.65
N GLN A 15 35.17 -19.12 -24.74
CA GLN A 15 36.45 -19.88 -24.70
C GLN A 15 37.73 -18.99 -24.74
N THR A 16 38.55 -19.12 -23.68
CA THR A 16 40.05 -19.15 -23.59
C THR A 16 40.94 -17.97 -24.04
N ALA A 17 41.81 -17.50 -23.13
CA ALA A 17 43.30 -17.54 -23.23
C ALA A 17 43.99 -16.85 -22.01
N ALA A 18 45.13 -17.39 -21.59
CA ALA A 18 45.96 -16.97 -20.44
C ALA A 18 47.33 -16.43 -20.88
N GLU A 19 48.15 -15.98 -19.89
CA GLU A 19 49.62 -15.73 -19.89
C GLU A 19 50.07 -14.26 -20.19
N GLU A 20 50.98 -13.53 -19.50
CA GLU A 20 51.92 -13.77 -18.38
C GLU A 20 52.43 -12.44 -17.69
N LYS A 21 53.23 -12.59 -16.61
CA LYS A 21 53.86 -11.70 -15.56
C LYS A 21 54.91 -10.64 -16.04
N PRO A 22 55.64 -9.79 -15.22
CA PRO A 22 56.16 -9.99 -13.83
C PRO A 22 56.26 -8.78 -12.82
N ALA A 23 56.52 -9.14 -11.53
CA ALA A 23 57.25 -8.47 -10.40
C ALA A 23 56.91 -7.01 -9.97
N SER A 24 56.90 -6.55 -8.71
CA SER A 24 57.63 -6.82 -7.44
C SER A 24 56.78 -6.22 -6.28
N SER A 25 56.91 -6.46 -4.97
CA SER A 25 58.04 -6.78 -4.10
C SER A 25 57.58 -7.45 -2.79
N LEU A 26 58.38 -8.39 -2.30
CA LEU A 26 58.34 -8.98 -0.96
C LEU A 26 58.50 -7.91 0.13
N SER A 27 57.72 -8.02 1.20
CA SER A 27 58.15 -7.62 2.55
C SER A 27 58.02 -8.83 3.45
N SER A 28 59.16 -9.45 3.72
CA SER A 28 59.37 -10.55 4.65
C SER A 28 59.27 -10.07 6.09
N ASN A 29 58.33 -10.61 6.86
CA ASN A 29 58.49 -10.80 8.30
C ASN A 29 58.14 -12.25 8.63
N GLN A 30 59.16 -13.02 8.98
CA GLN A 30 59.04 -14.40 9.42
C GLN A 30 58.66 -14.41 10.89
N ASP A 31 57.39 -14.65 11.18
CA ASP A 31 56.92 -15.19 12.46
C ASP A 31 56.07 -16.42 12.16
N THR A 32 56.73 -17.55 11.92
CA THR A 32 56.04 -18.84 11.76
C THR A 32 55.64 -19.38 13.12
N ASN A 33 54.57 -18.84 13.70
CA ASN A 33 53.82 -19.55 14.74
C ASN A 33 52.72 -20.38 14.05
N PRO A 34 52.90 -21.70 13.87
CA PRO A 34 51.92 -22.58 13.20
C PRO A 34 50.60 -22.71 13.95
N ASN A 35 50.48 -22.09 15.15
CA ASN A 35 49.28 -22.11 15.96
C ASN A 35 48.46 -20.80 15.88
N LYS A 36 48.89 -19.78 15.13
CA LYS A 36 48.15 -18.50 15.04
C LYS A 36 46.84 -18.60 14.24
N TYR A 37 46.71 -19.61 13.38
CA TYR A 37 45.56 -19.78 12.49
C TYR A 37 44.74 -21.04 12.76
N LYS A 38 45.17 -21.91 13.69
CA LYS A 38 44.46 -23.16 13.99
C LYS A 38 43.04 -22.94 14.53
N ASN A 39 42.80 -21.83 15.23
CA ASN A 39 41.47 -21.49 15.75
C ASN A 39 40.49 -20.95 14.69
N ILE A 40 40.95 -20.61 13.48
CA ILE A 40 40.07 -20.08 12.42
C ILE A 40 39.44 -21.24 11.63
N LEU A 41 40.17 -22.34 11.44
CA LEU A 41 39.66 -23.52 10.73
C LEU A 41 38.84 -24.47 11.61
N SER A 42 39.03 -24.44 12.94
CA SER A 42 38.38 -25.38 13.86
C SER A 42 36.88 -25.15 14.08
N ASN A 43 36.32 -24.05 13.57
CA ASN A 43 34.89 -23.73 13.67
C ASN A 43 34.08 -24.05 12.41
N TYR A 44 34.72 -24.49 11.33
CA TYR A 44 34.00 -25.01 10.17
C TYR A 44 33.83 -26.53 10.36
N SER A 45 32.87 -26.89 11.19
CA SER A 45 32.28 -28.22 11.08
C SER A 45 31.69 -28.34 9.67
N PRO A 46 31.96 -29.41 8.91
CA PRO A 46 31.18 -29.72 7.72
C PRO A 46 29.76 -30.07 8.20
N MET A 47 28.95 -29.04 8.42
CA MET A 47 27.54 -29.16 8.72
C MET A 47 26.87 -29.65 7.43
N ASP A 48 26.12 -30.74 7.51
CA ASP A 48 25.47 -31.39 6.38
C ASP A 48 24.76 -30.38 5.47
N THR A 49 25.13 -30.34 4.19
CA THR A 49 24.56 -29.39 3.21
C THR A 49 23.05 -29.55 3.03
N GLU A 50 22.50 -30.74 3.29
CA GLU A 50 21.05 -31.01 3.24
C GLU A 50 20.25 -30.30 4.34
N THR A 51 20.76 -30.23 5.58
CA THR A 51 20.08 -29.49 6.65
C THR A 51 20.10 -27.99 6.40
N ASN A 52 21.15 -27.49 5.73
CA ASN A 52 21.24 -26.08 5.34
C ASN A 52 20.17 -25.72 4.29
N TYR A 53 19.98 -26.56 3.26
CA TYR A 53 18.98 -26.34 2.22
C TYR A 53 17.54 -26.34 2.79
N SER A 54 17.19 -27.33 3.63
CA SER A 54 15.88 -27.36 4.28
C SER A 54 15.65 -26.17 5.23
N THR A 55 16.70 -25.70 5.90
CA THR A 55 16.63 -24.49 6.73
C THR A 55 16.40 -23.23 5.89
N ILE A 56 17.08 -23.11 4.75
CA ILE A 56 16.88 -22.01 3.80
C ILE A 56 15.45 -22.04 3.25
N GLU A 57 14.95 -23.21 2.83
CA GLU A 57 13.57 -23.37 2.38
C GLU A 57 12.55 -23.00 3.46
N GLN A 58 12.77 -23.42 4.71
CA GLN A 58 11.91 -23.03 5.83
C GLN A 58 11.96 -21.52 6.10
N MET A 59 13.12 -20.89 5.98
CA MET A 59 13.25 -19.44 6.15
C MET A 59 12.53 -18.67 5.04
N LEU A 60 12.69 -19.10 3.78
CA LEU A 60 11.99 -18.57 2.62
C LEU A 60 10.47 -18.75 2.75
N GLU A 61 10.00 -19.92 3.19
CA GLU A 61 8.57 -20.18 3.38
C GLU A 61 8.01 -19.33 4.53
N LYS A 62 8.76 -19.13 5.63
CA LYS A 62 8.38 -18.20 6.71
C LYS A 62 8.30 -16.76 6.22
N GLU A 63 9.23 -16.30 5.39
CA GLU A 63 9.23 -14.95 4.83
C GLU A 63 8.05 -14.75 3.87
N LYS A 64 7.82 -15.71 2.97
CA LYS A 64 6.66 -15.77 2.09
C LYS A 64 5.34 -15.74 2.86
N GLN A 65 5.25 -16.44 3.99
CA GLN A 65 4.08 -16.40 4.86
C GLN A 65 3.97 -15.06 5.61
N HIS A 66 5.08 -14.47 6.05
CA HIS A 66 5.07 -13.17 6.72
C HIS A 66 4.50 -12.07 5.82
N ASN A 67 4.91 -12.06 4.56
CA ASN A 67 4.41 -11.14 3.52
C ASN A 67 2.88 -11.24 3.33
N LYS A 68 2.32 -12.46 3.37
CA LYS A 68 0.86 -12.66 3.32
C LYS A 68 0.13 -12.11 4.54
N THR A 69 0.81 -12.04 5.68
CA THR A 69 0.24 -11.54 6.94
C THR A 69 0.57 -10.08 7.20
N GLU A 70 0.94 -9.28 6.19
CA GLU A 70 1.23 -7.87 6.45
C GLU A 70 0.01 -7.14 7.05
N THR A 71 0.24 -6.22 7.99
CA THR A 71 -0.83 -5.35 8.51
C THR A 71 -1.07 -4.19 7.56
N TRP A 72 -2.30 -3.67 7.51
CA TRP A 72 -2.68 -2.55 6.62
C TRP A 72 -1.67 -1.39 6.62
N ILE A 73 -1.11 -1.02 7.78
CA ILE A 73 -0.14 0.06 7.91
C ILE A 73 1.15 -0.24 7.14
N LYS A 74 1.64 -1.48 7.24
CA LYS A 74 2.90 -1.96 6.65
C LYS A 74 2.81 -2.20 5.13
N LEU A 75 1.60 -2.25 4.56
CA LEU A 75 1.43 -2.44 3.11
C LEU A 75 1.95 -1.23 2.32
N ASP A 76 2.57 -1.52 1.19
CA ASP A 76 3.00 -0.51 0.21
C ASP A 76 1.80 0.23 -0.40
N LYS A 77 2.04 1.48 -0.84
CA LYS A 77 1.02 2.31 -1.51
C LYS A 77 0.39 1.57 -2.70
N THR A 78 1.19 0.87 -3.49
CA THR A 78 0.73 0.11 -4.66
C THR A 78 -0.23 -1.02 -4.25
N VAL A 79 0.12 -1.81 -3.24
CA VAL A 79 -0.73 -2.89 -2.75
C VAL A 79 -2.01 -2.34 -2.15
N LYS A 80 -1.94 -1.26 -1.36
CA LYS A 80 -3.11 -0.56 -0.81
C LYS A 80 -4.07 -0.12 -1.91
N ILE A 81 -3.56 0.45 -3.01
CA ILE A 81 -4.38 0.86 -4.16
C ILE A 81 -5.08 -0.34 -4.79
N GLN A 82 -4.36 -1.45 -5.02
CA GLN A 82 -4.94 -2.66 -5.61
C GLN A 82 -6.07 -3.22 -4.75
N LYS A 83 -5.87 -3.29 -3.42
CA LYS A 83 -6.89 -3.76 -2.48
C LYS A 83 -8.11 -2.82 -2.44
N LEU A 84 -7.89 -1.51 -2.49
CA LEU A 84 -8.99 -0.52 -2.58
C LEU A 84 -9.76 -0.60 -3.90
N HIS A 85 -9.09 -0.90 -5.01
CA HIS A 85 -9.76 -1.13 -6.29
C HIS A 85 -10.67 -2.36 -6.25
N HIS A 86 -10.19 -3.46 -5.67
CA HIS A 86 -11.00 -4.66 -5.44
C HIS A 86 -12.21 -4.37 -4.55
N PHE A 87 -12.00 -3.64 -3.46
CA PHE A 87 -13.08 -3.21 -2.58
C PHE A 87 -14.12 -2.34 -3.30
N ALA A 88 -13.69 -1.39 -4.14
CA ALA A 88 -14.59 -0.54 -4.91
C ALA A 88 -15.49 -1.36 -5.88
N GLU A 89 -14.97 -2.44 -6.46
CA GLU A 89 -15.76 -3.32 -7.33
C GLU A 89 -16.79 -4.12 -6.53
N LYS A 90 -16.40 -4.65 -5.37
CA LYS A 90 -17.32 -5.35 -4.46
C LYS A 90 -18.42 -4.41 -3.97
N TYR A 91 -18.05 -3.22 -3.50
CA TYR A 91 -18.97 -2.18 -3.05
C TYR A 91 -19.93 -1.74 -4.16
N GLY A 92 -19.42 -1.61 -5.39
CA GLY A 92 -20.25 -1.30 -6.57
C GLY A 92 -21.28 -2.38 -6.89
N LYS A 93 -20.93 -3.66 -6.71
CA LYS A 93 -21.85 -4.80 -6.90
C LYS A 93 -22.89 -4.88 -5.79
N GLU A 94 -22.50 -4.68 -4.53
CA GLU A 94 -23.40 -4.75 -3.37
C GLU A 94 -24.44 -3.62 -3.36
N HIS A 95 -24.05 -2.41 -3.76
CA HIS A 95 -24.93 -1.25 -3.82
C HIS A 95 -25.50 -0.95 -5.21
N THR A 96 -25.25 -1.83 -6.18
CA THR A 96 -25.70 -1.69 -7.58
C THR A 96 -25.41 -0.30 -8.15
N LEU A 97 -24.19 0.19 -7.92
CA LEU A 97 -23.77 1.52 -8.38
C LEU A 97 -23.44 1.49 -9.87
N PRO A 98 -23.74 2.57 -10.62
CA PRO A 98 -23.36 2.64 -12.03
C PRO A 98 -21.83 2.63 -12.18
N ALA A 99 -21.34 2.10 -13.30
CA ALA A 99 -19.91 1.95 -13.57
C ALA A 99 -19.13 3.28 -13.48
N LYS A 100 -19.80 4.40 -13.77
CA LYS A 100 -19.25 5.75 -13.60
C LYS A 100 -18.89 6.04 -12.15
N ASP A 101 -19.77 5.69 -11.21
CA ASP A 101 -19.57 5.97 -9.79
C ASP A 101 -18.53 5.03 -9.19
N VAL A 102 -18.47 3.76 -9.64
CA VAL A 102 -17.39 2.83 -9.26
C VAL A 102 -16.03 3.34 -9.72
N LYS A 103 -15.93 3.91 -10.93
CA LYS A 103 -14.68 4.53 -11.41
C LYS A 103 -14.30 5.76 -10.56
N SER A 104 -15.26 6.63 -10.26
CA SER A 104 -15.06 7.78 -9.37
C SER A 104 -14.62 7.35 -7.97
N LEU A 105 -15.15 6.25 -7.45
CA LEU A 105 -14.79 5.68 -6.15
C LEU A 105 -13.33 5.19 -6.14
N LYS A 106 -12.89 4.49 -7.20
CA LYS A 106 -11.49 4.06 -7.35
C LYS A 106 -10.53 5.25 -7.30
N VAL A 107 -10.81 6.29 -8.09
CA VAL A 107 -10.01 7.54 -8.11
C VAL A 107 -10.04 8.24 -6.74
N PHE A 108 -11.21 8.28 -6.10
CA PHE A 108 -11.36 8.86 -4.77
C PHE A 108 -10.49 8.15 -3.73
N PHE A 109 -10.42 6.82 -3.76
CA PHE A 109 -9.57 6.06 -2.86
C PHE A 109 -8.08 6.34 -3.05
N VAL A 110 -7.61 6.45 -4.30
CA VAL A 110 -6.23 6.85 -4.61
C VAL A 110 -5.94 8.24 -4.04
N ASN A 111 -6.82 9.21 -4.29
CA ASN A 111 -6.70 10.56 -3.73
C ASN A 111 -6.72 10.57 -2.19
N CYS A 112 -7.46 9.67 -1.55
CA CYS A 112 -7.50 9.55 -0.10
C CYS A 112 -6.22 8.96 0.48
N LEU A 113 -5.58 8.02 -0.22
CA LEU A 113 -4.26 7.52 0.13
C LEU A 113 -3.20 8.61 0.00
N GLU A 114 -3.24 9.43 -1.05
CA GLU A 114 -2.32 10.55 -1.24
C GLU A 114 -2.46 11.63 -0.17
N LYS A 115 -3.69 11.90 0.28
CA LYS A 115 -3.98 12.81 1.38
C LYS A 115 -3.76 12.18 2.76
N ASN A 116 -3.17 10.99 2.84
CA ASN A 116 -2.86 10.27 4.08
C ASN A 116 -4.10 9.98 4.96
N LYS A 117 -5.31 9.95 4.38
CA LYS A 117 -6.59 9.83 5.10
C LYS A 117 -7.00 8.39 5.43
N LEU A 118 -6.29 7.39 4.88
CA LEU A 118 -6.57 5.96 5.06
C LEU A 118 -5.34 5.20 5.58
N ASN A 119 -4.40 5.88 6.25
CA ASN A 119 -3.16 5.24 6.73
C ASN A 119 -3.25 4.69 8.16
N LYS A 120 -4.41 4.79 8.82
CA LYS A 120 -4.63 4.23 10.16
C LYS A 120 -5.40 2.91 10.07
N THR A 121 -5.06 1.96 10.94
CA THR A 121 -5.83 0.71 11.11
C THR A 121 -7.29 0.95 11.47
N LYS A 122 -7.63 2.06 12.13
CA LYS A 122 -9.02 2.40 12.49
C LYS A 122 -9.85 2.87 11.29
N ASP A 123 -9.18 3.39 10.26
CA ASP A 123 -9.85 3.96 9.09
C ASP A 123 -10.23 2.87 8.06
N VAL A 124 -9.55 1.71 8.10
CA VAL A 124 -9.72 0.59 7.16
C VAL A 124 -9.79 -0.73 7.92
N LEU A 125 -10.90 -1.46 7.80
CA LEU A 125 -11.05 -2.81 8.34
C LEU A 125 -10.44 -3.82 7.37
N TYR A 126 -9.16 -4.14 7.61
CA TYR A 126 -8.41 -5.12 6.83
C TYR A 126 -8.39 -6.49 7.52
N VAL A 127 -8.72 -7.53 6.77
CA VAL A 127 -8.69 -8.92 7.24
C VAL A 127 -7.40 -9.57 6.72
N LYS A 128 -6.48 -9.92 7.62
CA LYS A 128 -5.21 -10.59 7.24
C LYS A 128 -5.43 -11.95 6.57
N GLU A 129 -6.39 -12.73 7.08
CA GLU A 129 -6.70 -14.08 6.61
C GLU A 129 -7.02 -14.11 5.11
N THR A 130 -7.92 -13.24 4.67
CA THR A 130 -8.35 -13.14 3.26
C THR A 130 -7.52 -12.15 2.46
N SER A 131 -6.66 -11.38 3.12
CA SER A 131 -5.91 -10.27 2.54
C SER A 131 -6.81 -9.27 1.79
N GLU A 132 -8.01 -9.02 2.32
CA GLU A 132 -9.02 -8.14 1.73
C GLU A 132 -9.48 -7.05 2.70
N ILE A 133 -9.97 -5.95 2.14
CA ILE A 133 -10.63 -4.89 2.91
C ILE A 133 -12.08 -5.30 3.11
N SER A 134 -12.48 -5.50 4.36
CA SER A 134 -13.86 -5.83 4.73
C SER A 134 -14.76 -4.61 4.62
N ALA A 135 -14.36 -3.47 5.21
CA ALA A 135 -15.10 -2.22 5.12
C ALA A 135 -14.22 -1.00 5.42
N ILE A 136 -14.70 0.18 5.03
CA ILE A 136 -14.09 1.48 5.34
C ILE A 136 -15.13 2.29 6.13
N PRO A 137 -15.08 2.30 7.48
CA PRO A 137 -16.10 2.92 8.31
C PRO A 137 -16.29 4.43 8.06
N ALA A 138 -15.24 5.11 7.60
CA ALA A 138 -15.29 6.53 7.28
C ALA A 138 -15.98 6.82 5.93
N LEU A 139 -16.17 5.81 5.07
CA LEU A 139 -16.75 6.00 3.73
C LEU A 139 -18.23 6.36 3.83
N HIS A 140 -18.59 7.49 3.25
CA HIS A 140 -19.96 7.94 3.13
C HIS A 140 -20.26 8.35 1.69
N PHE A 141 -21.29 7.73 1.12
CA PHE A 141 -21.80 8.07 -0.20
C PHE A 141 -22.98 9.04 -0.08
N ASN A 142 -22.85 10.21 -0.71
CA ASN A 142 -23.93 11.17 -0.82
C ASN A 142 -24.69 10.91 -2.13
N GLN A 143 -25.87 10.29 -2.03
CA GLN A 143 -26.71 9.96 -3.19
C GLN A 143 -27.19 11.20 -3.95
N ALA A 144 -27.49 12.31 -3.26
CA ALA A 144 -28.01 13.53 -3.88
C ALA A 144 -26.98 14.20 -4.80
N SER A 145 -25.71 14.23 -4.40
CA SER A 145 -24.63 14.83 -5.19
C SER A 145 -23.76 13.82 -5.94
N ARG A 146 -24.03 12.51 -5.77
CA ARG A 146 -23.21 11.38 -6.26
C ARG A 146 -21.72 11.52 -5.94
N ASN A 147 -21.42 12.00 -4.73
CA ASN A 147 -20.05 12.20 -4.27
C ASN A 147 -19.69 11.26 -3.13
N PHE A 148 -18.45 10.77 -3.15
CA PHE A 148 -17.85 10.01 -2.06
C PHE A 148 -17.12 10.95 -1.12
N THR A 149 -17.33 10.76 0.19
CA THR A 149 -16.70 11.56 1.23
C THR A 149 -16.22 10.64 2.35
N LEU A 150 -15.14 11.04 3.03
CA LEU A 150 -14.72 10.40 4.28
C LEU A 150 -15.20 11.24 5.45
N LYS A 151 -16.16 10.74 6.22
CA LYS A 151 -16.61 11.37 7.48
C LYS A 151 -15.59 11.08 8.58
N ILE A 152 -15.41 12.05 9.47
CA ILE A 152 -14.58 11.88 10.66
C ILE A 152 -15.33 10.92 11.59
N THR A 153 -14.77 9.74 11.82
CA THR A 153 -15.32 8.71 12.72
C THR A 153 -14.88 8.89 14.17
N ASP A 154 -13.88 9.75 14.43
CA ASP A 154 -13.40 10.02 15.78
C ASP A 154 -14.41 10.86 16.58
N THR A 155 -15.15 10.21 17.47
CA THR A 155 -16.13 10.82 18.37
C THR A 155 -15.55 11.94 19.22
N LYS A 156 -14.24 11.91 19.54
CA LYS A 156 -13.60 12.97 20.34
C LYS A 156 -13.37 14.25 19.55
N ARG A 157 -13.32 14.16 18.21
CA ARG A 157 -13.12 15.29 17.33
C ARG A 157 -14.48 15.80 16.84
N VAL A 158 -15.21 16.46 17.75
CA VAL A 158 -16.47 17.14 17.41
C VAL A 158 -16.21 18.25 16.40
N SER A 159 -17.04 18.31 15.35
CA SER A 159 -16.98 19.38 14.35
C SER A 159 -17.17 20.73 15.01
N THR A 160 -16.21 21.64 14.82
CA THR A 160 -16.23 23.00 15.39
C THR A 160 -17.41 23.84 14.90
N LEU A 161 -18.16 23.37 13.90
CA LEU A 161 -19.33 24.04 13.33
C LEU A 161 -20.45 24.27 14.37
N LYS A 162 -20.61 23.37 15.35
CA LYS A 162 -21.63 23.52 16.43
C LYS A 162 -21.22 24.53 17.51
N SER A 163 -19.91 24.78 17.65
CA SER A 163 -19.36 25.78 18.57
C SER A 163 -19.15 27.14 17.93
N LEU A 164 -19.38 27.27 16.62
CA LEU A 164 -19.38 28.58 15.98
C LEU A 164 -20.58 29.37 16.48
N THR A 165 -20.34 30.65 16.80
CA THR A 165 -21.40 31.59 17.15
C THR A 165 -22.48 31.57 16.06
N PRO A 166 -23.74 31.30 16.40
CA PRO A 166 -24.82 31.28 15.43
C PRO A 166 -24.89 32.64 14.74
N LYS A 167 -24.88 32.61 13.40
CA LYS A 167 -25.04 33.82 12.59
C LYS A 167 -26.44 34.37 12.88
N ARG A 168 -26.49 35.57 13.49
CA ARG A 168 -27.73 36.29 13.78
C ARG A 168 -28.57 36.35 12.50
N ALA A 169 -29.72 35.68 12.50
CA ALA A 169 -30.67 35.75 11.41
C ALA A 169 -31.12 37.21 11.27
N LYS A 170 -30.95 37.80 10.09
CA LYS A 170 -31.57 39.08 9.76
C LYS A 170 -33.00 38.72 9.35
N GLU A 171 -33.97 39.07 10.17
CA GLU A 171 -35.39 38.98 9.84
C GLU A 171 -35.62 39.56 8.44
N PRO A 172 -36.32 38.87 7.53
CA PRO A 172 -36.78 39.50 6.30
C PRO A 172 -37.82 40.55 6.68
N THR A 173 -37.44 41.82 6.60
CA THR A 173 -38.36 42.96 6.70
C THR A 173 -39.46 42.79 5.64
N SER A 174 -40.63 42.37 6.08
CA SER A 174 -41.86 42.34 5.30
C SER A 174 -42.44 43.75 5.22
N GLU A 175 -41.88 44.59 4.34
CA GLU A 175 -42.48 45.87 3.95
C GLU A 175 -42.32 46.03 2.43
N SER A 176 -43.35 45.66 1.68
CA SER A 176 -43.71 46.18 0.33
C SER A 176 -44.58 45.18 -0.44
N LEU A 177 -45.78 44.86 0.06
CA LEU A 177 -46.84 44.24 -0.74
C LEU A 177 -48.23 44.75 -0.30
N GLU A 178 -48.44 46.07 -0.26
CA GLU A 178 -49.79 46.66 -0.19
C GLU A 178 -49.82 48.00 -0.93
N GLU A 179 -49.69 48.00 -2.26
CA GLU A 179 -50.16 49.13 -3.07
C GLU A 179 -50.40 48.69 -4.53
N SER A 180 -51.48 47.94 -4.79
CA SER A 180 -51.93 47.73 -6.17
C SER A 180 -53.42 47.42 -6.38
N ASN A 181 -54.27 47.45 -5.35
CA ASN A 181 -55.69 47.10 -5.52
C ASN A 181 -56.65 48.17 -4.98
N GLU A 182 -56.67 49.36 -5.58
CA GLU A 182 -57.88 50.22 -5.59
C GLU A 182 -57.82 51.26 -6.72
N ALA A 183 -57.98 50.81 -7.98
CA ALA A 183 -58.32 51.69 -9.11
C ALA A 183 -58.76 50.86 -10.34
N ALA A 184 -59.90 50.17 -10.27
CA ALA A 184 -60.62 49.73 -11.47
C ALA A 184 -62.08 49.33 -11.16
N VAL A 185 -62.98 50.18 -11.65
CA VAL A 185 -64.41 49.96 -11.99
C VAL A 185 -65.44 50.04 -10.86
#